data_AF-A0A943DZ77-F1
#
_entry.id   AF-A0A943DZ77-F1
#
_cell.length_a   1.000
_cell.length_b   1.000
_cell.length_c   1.000
_cell.angle_alpha   90.00
_cell.angle_beta   90.00
_cell.angle_gamma   90.00
#
_symmetry.space_group_name_H-M   'P 1'
#
loop_
_entity.id
_entity.type
_entity.pdbx_description
1 polymer ?
#
loop_
_entity_poly.entity_id
_entity_poly.type
_entity_poly.pdbx_seq_one_letter_code
_entity_poly.pdbx_strand_id
1 'polypeptide(L)'
;MDAAIQYILYFAVLVVLAVPLGRFMAHIMDGEHTFLSPVIAPVERGVYRLLRIDAAEQMGCRRYLASVLVFSGIGLVALVALQAFQSFLPGNPQHLPGVSWDLSFNTAASFITNTNWQSYSGETTLSYLVQFMGLTVQNFVSAGTGIAVMFALIRGFRQVKEQGLGSFWVDLTRTVLYVLIPLNLVFGICL
;
A
#
# COMPACT_ATOMS: atom_id res chain seq x y z
N MET A 1 6.97 -19.32 33.25
CA MET A 1 8.26 -18.77 32.80
C MET A 1 8.31 -18.67 31.27
N ASP A 2 7.62 -19.54 30.54
CA ASP A 2 7.66 -19.61 29.07
C ASP A 2 7.07 -18.37 28.37
N ALA A 3 5.97 -17.82 28.87
CA ALA A 3 5.38 -16.60 28.28
C ALA A 3 6.31 -15.38 28.36
N ALA A 4 7.03 -15.21 29.47
CA ALA A 4 7.97 -14.10 29.63
C ALA A 4 9.15 -14.23 28.65
N ILE A 5 9.68 -15.44 28.48
CA ILE A 5 10.75 -15.73 27.51
C ILE A 5 10.24 -15.48 26.09
N GLN A 6 9.03 -15.92 25.75
CA GLN A 6 8.42 -15.70 24.44
C GLN A 6 8.24 -14.20 24.14
N TYR A 7 7.76 -13.41 25.10
CA TYR A 7 7.62 -11.96 24.92
C TYR A 7 8.95 -11.26 24.77
N ILE A 8 9.95 -11.60 25.59
CA ILE A 8 11.30 -11.02 25.48
C ILE A 8 11.90 -11.34 24.12
N LEU A 9 11.81 -12.60 23.69
CA LEU A 9 12.32 -13.02 22.38
C LEU A 9 11.60 -12.31 21.24
N TYR A 10 10.28 -12.21 21.30
CA TYR A 10 9.47 -11.49 20.31
C TYR A 10 9.91 -10.02 20.20
N PHE A 11 10.00 -9.29 21.32
CA PHE A 11 10.43 -7.90 21.32
C PHE A 11 11.88 -7.74 20.84
N ALA A 12 12.78 -8.65 21.23
CA ALA A 12 14.17 -8.62 20.78
C ALA A 12 14.25 -8.77 19.26
N VAL A 13 13.58 -9.76 18.68
CA VAL A 13 13.54 -9.98 17.23
C VAL A 13 12.87 -8.79 16.52
N LEU A 14 11.76 -8.29 17.06
CA LEU A 14 11.05 -7.13 16.52
C LEU A 14 11.97 -5.91 16.42
N VAL A 15 12.69 -5.56 17.48
CA VAL A 15 13.59 -4.39 17.50
C VAL A 15 14.77 -4.59 16.54
N VAL A 16 15.37 -5.79 16.55
CA VAL A 16 16.51 -6.11 15.67
C VAL A 16 16.14 -5.98 14.19
N LEU A 17 14.90 -6.32 13.81
CA LEU A 17 14.42 -6.18 12.43
C LEU A 17 13.88 -4.78 12.12
N ALA A 18 13.20 -4.13 13.07
CA ALA A 18 12.58 -2.83 12.87
C ALA A 18 13.60 -1.69 12.67
N VAL A 19 14.71 -1.70 13.40
CA VAL A 19 15.75 -0.66 13.29
C VAL A 19 16.39 -0.60 11.89
N PRO A 20 16.92 -1.69 11.31
CA PRO A 20 17.50 -1.65 9.97
C PRO A 20 16.44 -1.34 8.90
N LEU A 21 15.22 -1.89 9.03
CA LEU A 21 14.13 -1.58 8.11
C LEU A 21 13.74 -0.10 8.16
N GLY A 22 13.61 0.49 9.35
CA GLY A 22 13.29 1.91 9.51
C GLY A 22 14.36 2.82 8.92
N ARG A 23 15.65 2.48 9.09
CA ARG A 23 16.75 3.21 8.45
C ARG A 23 16.67 3.10 6.93
N PHE A 24 16.44 1.91 6.41
CA PHE A 24 16.30 1.68 4.97
C PHE A 24 15.13 2.47 4.37
N MET A 25 13.97 2.46 5.02
CA MET A 25 12.82 3.27 4.61
C MET A 25 13.15 4.77 4.61
N ALA A 26 13.86 5.27 5.61
CA ALA A 26 14.29 6.67 5.64
C ALA A 26 15.19 7.03 4.45
N HIS A 27 16.17 6.19 4.11
CA HIS A 27 17.07 6.42 2.97
C HIS A 27 16.30 6.47 1.63
N ILE A 28 15.36 5.54 1.42
CA ILE A 28 14.51 5.51 0.21
C ILE A 28 13.65 6.78 0.11
N MET A 29 13.06 7.18 1.23
CA MET A 29 12.14 8.32 1.26
C MET A 29 12.87 9.66 1.13
N ASP A 30 14.15 9.73 1.52
CA ASP A 30 15.03 10.88 1.27
C ASP A 30 15.66 10.83 -0.16
N GLY A 31 15.41 9.76 -0.92
CA GLY A 31 15.85 9.62 -2.32
C GLY A 31 17.28 9.14 -2.51
N GLU A 32 17.86 8.55 -1.46
CA GLU A 32 19.22 8.03 -1.51
C GLU A 32 19.30 6.71 -2.31
N HIS A 33 20.46 6.47 -2.92
CA HIS A 33 20.71 5.21 -3.62
C HIS A 33 20.86 4.06 -2.63
N THR A 34 20.01 3.05 -2.77
CA THR A 34 20.02 1.84 -1.95
C THR A 34 20.51 0.63 -2.75
N PHE A 35 20.71 -0.50 -2.07
CA PHE A 35 21.12 -1.76 -2.72
C PHE A 35 20.10 -2.28 -3.75
N LEU A 36 18.82 -1.93 -3.59
CA LEU A 36 17.76 -2.29 -4.56
C LEU A 36 17.63 -1.29 -5.72
N SER A 37 18.21 -0.09 -5.59
CA SER A 37 18.10 0.95 -6.61
C SER A 37 18.56 0.53 -8.00
N PRO A 38 19.62 -0.29 -8.22
CA PRO A 38 20.00 -0.69 -9.57
C PRO A 38 18.90 -1.45 -10.33
N VAL A 39 18.10 -2.26 -9.62
CA VAL A 39 17.04 -3.09 -10.20
C VAL A 39 15.70 -2.36 -10.23
N ILE A 40 15.38 -1.61 -9.16
CA ILE A 40 14.07 -0.98 -8.99
C ILE A 40 14.01 0.42 -9.62
N ALA A 41 15.10 1.19 -9.65
CA ALA A 41 15.10 2.52 -10.26
C ALA A 41 14.70 2.57 -11.74
N PRO A 42 14.99 1.59 -12.62
CA PRO A 42 14.44 1.60 -13.97
C PRO A 42 12.92 1.37 -13.98
N VAL A 43 12.39 0.54 -13.07
CA VAL A 43 10.94 0.32 -12.91
C VAL A 43 10.27 1.59 -12.39
N GLU A 44 10.84 2.21 -11.35
CA GLU A 44 10.38 3.50 -10.81
C GLU A 44 10.31 4.59 -11.89
N ARG A 45 11.36 4.73 -12.70
CA ARG A 45 11.38 5.68 -13.83
C ARG A 45 10.34 5.34 -14.90
N GLY A 46 10.09 4.04 -15.14
CA GLY A 46 9.02 3.58 -16.03
C GLY A 46 7.63 3.98 -15.52
N VAL A 47 7.37 3.77 -14.23
CA VAL A 47 6.12 4.17 -13.57
C VAL A 47 5.93 5.68 -13.63
N TYR A 48 6.97 6.46 -13.31
CA TYR A 48 6.90 7.93 -13.39
C TYR A 48 6.63 8.43 -14.79
N ARG A 49 7.21 7.81 -15.82
CA ARG A 49 6.95 8.18 -17.21
C ARG A 49 5.53 7.82 -17.64
N LEU A 50 5.05 6.64 -17.28
CA LEU A 50 3.72 6.16 -17.64
C LEU A 50 2.62 7.01 -17.00
N LEU A 51 2.77 7.30 -15.71
CA LEU A 51 1.81 8.08 -14.93
C LEU A 51 2.06 9.59 -14.99
N ARG A 52 3.09 10.03 -15.73
CA ARG A 52 3.55 11.43 -15.82
C ARG A 52 3.77 12.08 -14.45
N ILE A 53 4.36 11.33 -13.52
CA ILE A 53 4.71 11.81 -12.19
C ILE A 53 6.00 12.62 -12.29
N ASP A 54 5.95 13.86 -11.82
CA ASP A 54 7.15 14.67 -11.64
C ASP A 54 7.80 14.34 -10.30
N ALA A 55 8.99 13.74 -10.34
CA ALA A 55 9.75 13.36 -9.15
C ALA A 55 10.29 14.57 -8.37
N ALA A 56 10.38 15.76 -8.99
CA ALA A 56 10.79 17.00 -8.36
C ALA A 56 9.60 17.78 -7.76
N GLU A 57 8.37 17.29 -7.93
CA GLU A 57 7.19 17.98 -7.45
C GLU A 57 7.18 18.10 -5.92
N GLN A 58 6.99 19.33 -5.45
CA GLN A 58 6.79 19.64 -4.04
C GLN A 58 5.33 20.01 -3.79
N MET A 59 4.61 19.13 -3.09
CA MET A 59 3.22 19.37 -2.72
C MET A 59 3.13 19.99 -1.32
N GLY A 60 2.37 21.08 -1.19
CA GLY A 60 1.94 21.54 0.12
C GLY A 60 0.93 20.59 0.77
N CYS A 61 0.72 20.70 2.08
CA CYS A 61 -0.17 19.84 2.88
C CYS A 61 -1.56 19.65 2.26
N ARG A 62 -2.21 20.73 1.81
CA ARG A 62 -3.54 20.65 1.18
C ARG A 62 -3.56 19.78 -0.08
N ARG A 63 -2.55 19.92 -0.93
CA ARG A 63 -2.46 19.18 -2.20
C ARG A 63 -2.07 17.73 -1.96
N TYR A 64 -1.21 17.48 -0.97
CA TYR A 64 -0.86 16.12 -0.54
C TYR A 64 -2.10 15.38 -0.01
N LEU A 65 -2.85 15.99 0.91
CA LEU A 65 -4.07 15.41 1.46
C LEU A 65 -5.15 15.20 0.37
N ALA A 66 -5.33 16.16 -0.52
CA ALA A 66 -6.25 16.00 -1.65
C ALA A 66 -5.86 14.80 -2.53
N SER A 67 -4.56 14.61 -2.79
CA SER A 67 -4.06 13.47 -3.57
C SER A 67 -4.35 12.13 -2.88
N VAL A 68 -4.13 12.06 -1.56
CA VAL A 68 -4.47 10.88 -0.73
C VAL A 68 -5.97 10.54 -0.82
N LEU A 69 -6.83 11.55 -0.65
CA LEU A 69 -8.28 11.37 -0.67
C LEU A 69 -8.80 10.97 -2.05
N VAL A 70 -8.31 11.62 -3.11
CA VAL A 70 -8.67 11.29 -4.49
C VAL A 70 -8.21 9.88 -4.84
N PHE A 71 -6.99 9.51 -4.49
CA PHE A 71 -6.46 8.17 -4.72
C PHE A 71 -7.29 7.09 -4.01
N SER A 72 -7.60 7.31 -2.73
CA SER A 72 -8.44 6.40 -1.94
C SER A 72 -9.87 6.31 -2.49
N GLY A 73 -10.44 7.44 -2.92
CA GLY A 73 -11.77 7.49 -3.53
C GLY A 73 -11.86 6.75 -4.86
N ILE A 74 -10.84 6.89 -5.72
CA ILE A 74 -10.74 6.10 -6.96
C ILE A 74 -10.62 4.62 -6.64
N GLY A 75 -9.79 4.25 -5.66
CA GLY A 75 -9.68 2.88 -5.17
C GLY A 75 -11.03 2.30 -4.72
N LEU A 76 -11.86 3.11 -4.06
CA LEU A 76 -13.18 2.72 -3.56
C LEU A 76 -14.11 2.37 -4.69
N VAL A 77 -14.26 3.31 -5.63
CA VAL A 77 -15.12 3.11 -6.79
C VAL A 77 -14.64 1.93 -7.62
N ALA A 78 -13.32 1.80 -7.83
CA ALA A 78 -12.75 0.70 -8.59
C ALA A 78 -13.01 -0.67 -7.94
N LEU A 79 -12.82 -0.79 -6.62
CA LEU A 79 -13.02 -2.07 -5.92
C LEU A 79 -14.51 -2.43 -5.78
N VAL A 80 -15.38 -1.44 -5.61
CA VAL A 80 -16.84 -1.67 -5.67
C VAL A 80 -17.25 -2.15 -7.06
N ALA A 81 -16.78 -1.50 -8.12
CA ALA A 81 -17.07 -1.90 -9.49
C ALA A 81 -16.55 -3.31 -9.79
N LEU A 82 -15.33 -3.63 -9.35
CA LEU A 82 -14.73 -4.96 -9.56
C LEU A 82 -15.57 -6.07 -8.92
N GLN A 83 -16.08 -5.85 -7.71
CA GLN A 83 -16.95 -6.79 -7.00
C GLN A 83 -18.35 -6.88 -7.62
N ALA A 84 -18.94 -5.74 -8.00
CA ALA A 84 -20.27 -5.69 -8.60
C ALA A 84 -20.29 -6.40 -9.97
N PHE A 85 -19.23 -6.24 -10.77
CA PHE A 85 -19.10 -6.82 -12.10
C PHE A 85 -18.33 -8.15 -12.12
N GLN A 86 -18.05 -8.77 -10.97
CA GLN A 86 -17.21 -9.99 -10.92
C GLN A 86 -17.77 -11.16 -11.74
N SER A 87 -19.08 -11.21 -11.97
CA SER A 87 -19.72 -12.24 -12.78
C SER A 87 -19.33 -12.18 -14.26
N PHE A 88 -18.93 -11.01 -14.76
CA PHE A 88 -18.52 -10.79 -16.15
C PHE A 88 -17.00 -10.80 -16.35
N LEU A 89 -16.24 -10.77 -15.25
CA LEU A 89 -14.78 -10.72 -15.28
C LEU A 89 -14.17 -12.11 -15.45
N PRO A 90 -13.00 -12.21 -16.11
CA PRO A 90 -12.25 -13.47 -16.17
C PRO A 90 -11.77 -13.86 -14.77
N GLY A 91 -11.38 -15.12 -14.57
CA GLY A 91 -10.90 -15.59 -13.26
C GLY A 91 -11.99 -15.89 -12.24
N ASN A 92 -13.19 -16.22 -12.72
CA ASN A 92 -14.31 -16.71 -11.93
C ASN A 92 -14.69 -18.16 -12.30
N PRO A 93 -13.84 -19.16 -11.95
CA PRO A 93 -14.10 -20.56 -12.30
C PRO A 93 -15.34 -21.13 -11.59
N GLN A 94 -15.74 -20.54 -10.47
CA GLN A 94 -16.90 -20.94 -9.67
C GLN A 94 -18.19 -20.25 -10.12
N HIS A 95 -18.14 -19.39 -11.15
CA HIS A 95 -19.30 -18.63 -11.67
C HIS A 95 -20.08 -17.87 -10.58
N LEU A 96 -19.34 -17.29 -9.62
CA LEU A 96 -19.93 -16.51 -8.53
C LEU A 96 -20.65 -15.26 -9.08
N PRO A 97 -21.83 -14.90 -8.55
CA PRO A 97 -22.57 -13.73 -8.98
C PRO A 97 -21.90 -12.43 -8.53
N GLY A 98 -22.34 -11.30 -9.08
CA GLY A 98 -21.97 -9.97 -8.57
C GLY A 98 -22.28 -9.82 -7.09
N VAL A 99 -21.37 -9.20 -6.33
CA VAL A 99 -21.58 -8.92 -4.90
C VAL A 99 -22.66 -7.85 -4.74
N SER A 100 -23.51 -7.97 -3.72
CA SER A 100 -24.52 -6.94 -3.42
C SER A 100 -23.87 -5.57 -3.14
N TRP A 101 -24.61 -4.49 -3.37
CA TRP A 101 -24.09 -3.12 -3.24
C TRP A 101 -23.57 -2.80 -1.83
N ASP A 102 -24.33 -3.17 -0.81
CA ASP A 102 -23.99 -2.97 0.59
C ASP A 102 -22.71 -3.71 0.99
N LEU A 103 -22.58 -4.97 0.56
CA LEU A 103 -21.42 -5.80 0.86
C LEU A 103 -20.18 -5.38 0.08
N SER A 104 -20.34 -5.03 -1.21
CA SER A 104 -19.24 -4.54 -2.03
C SER A 104 -18.70 -3.20 -1.54
N PHE A 105 -19.58 -2.28 -1.12
CA PHE A 105 -19.19 -1.02 -0.49
C PHE A 105 -18.48 -1.25 0.85
N ASN A 106 -19.05 -2.07 1.73
CA ASN A 106 -18.44 -2.37 3.03
C ASN A 106 -17.04 -2.98 2.86
N THR A 107 -16.91 -3.96 1.97
CA THR A 107 -15.62 -4.61 1.67
C THR A 107 -14.64 -3.61 1.07
N ALA A 108 -15.07 -2.77 0.12
CA ALA A 108 -14.17 -1.80 -0.49
C ALA A 108 -13.68 -0.75 0.53
N ALA A 109 -14.59 -0.19 1.33
CA ALA A 109 -14.25 0.77 2.38
C ALA A 109 -13.30 0.16 3.41
N SER A 110 -13.55 -1.09 3.80
CA SER A 110 -12.73 -1.86 4.72
C SER A 110 -11.27 -2.02 4.25
N PHE A 111 -11.06 -2.39 2.99
CA PHE A 111 -9.72 -2.61 2.44
C PHE A 111 -8.96 -1.30 2.19
N ILE A 112 -9.65 -0.24 1.76
CA ILE A 112 -9.03 1.08 1.53
C ILE A 112 -8.64 1.77 2.82
N THR A 113 -9.42 1.57 3.88
CA THR A 113 -9.08 2.04 5.22
C THR A 113 -8.06 1.13 5.91
N ASN A 114 -7.53 0.11 5.23
CA ASN A 114 -6.58 -0.87 5.77
C ASN A 114 -7.11 -1.60 7.02
N THR A 115 -8.43 -1.74 7.13
CA THR A 115 -9.11 -2.43 8.24
C THR A 115 -9.23 -3.91 7.95
N ASN A 116 -9.53 -4.26 6.70
CA ASN A 116 -9.71 -5.64 6.24
C ASN A 116 -10.78 -6.43 7.02
N TRP A 117 -11.79 -5.73 7.54
CA TRP A 117 -13.06 -6.31 7.95
C TRP A 117 -13.69 -7.14 6.83
N GLN A 118 -14.16 -8.34 7.19
CA GLN A 118 -14.79 -9.30 6.29
C GLN A 118 -16.11 -9.77 6.91
N SER A 119 -17.24 -9.36 6.33
CA SER A 119 -18.58 -9.83 6.67
C SER A 119 -19.08 -10.93 5.70
N TYR A 120 -18.16 -11.56 4.97
CA TYR A 120 -18.43 -12.55 3.94
C TYR A 120 -17.46 -13.74 4.06
N SER A 121 -17.81 -14.89 3.45
CA SER A 121 -16.87 -15.99 3.24
C SER A 121 -16.17 -15.83 1.90
N GLY A 122 -14.84 -15.71 1.93
CA GLY A 122 -14.04 -15.42 0.73
C GLY A 122 -14.20 -16.47 -0.36
N GLU A 123 -14.30 -17.74 0.01
CA GLU A 123 -14.36 -18.90 -0.89
C GLU A 123 -15.69 -19.02 -1.64
N THR A 124 -16.73 -18.41 -1.10
CA THR A 124 -18.11 -18.52 -1.63
C THR A 124 -18.63 -17.20 -2.18
N THR A 125 -17.97 -16.08 -1.85
CA THR A 125 -18.45 -14.74 -2.20
C THR A 125 -17.59 -14.05 -3.26
N LEU A 126 -16.27 -14.28 -3.28
CA LEU A 126 -15.36 -13.52 -4.14
C LEU A 126 -14.60 -14.41 -5.13
N SER A 127 -14.61 -14.00 -6.39
CA SER A 127 -13.81 -14.64 -7.45
C SER A 127 -12.31 -14.40 -7.24
N TYR A 128 -11.48 -15.26 -7.85
CA TYR A 128 -10.03 -15.16 -7.74
C TYR A 128 -9.50 -13.84 -8.30
N LEU A 129 -10.12 -13.32 -9.36
CA LEU A 129 -9.73 -12.02 -9.91
C LEU A 129 -10.00 -10.89 -8.92
N VAL A 130 -11.12 -10.90 -8.19
CA VAL A 130 -11.40 -9.87 -7.17
C VAL A 130 -10.40 -9.97 -6.01
N GLN A 131 -10.08 -11.18 -5.57
CA GLN A 131 -9.09 -11.38 -4.50
C GLN A 131 -7.69 -10.92 -4.92
N PHE A 132 -7.27 -11.25 -6.14
CA PHE A 132 -5.96 -10.92 -6.68
C PHE A 132 -5.84 -9.46 -7.12
N MET A 133 -6.69 -8.98 -8.04
CA MET A 133 -6.60 -7.63 -8.61
C MET A 133 -7.31 -6.56 -7.77
N GLY A 134 -8.20 -6.95 -6.87
CA GLY A 134 -8.93 -6.02 -6.01
C GLY A 134 -8.32 -5.95 -4.62
N LEU A 135 -8.55 -6.99 -3.82
CA LEU A 135 -8.20 -7.00 -2.41
C LEU A 135 -6.69 -6.92 -2.18
N THR A 136 -5.91 -7.71 -2.91
CA THR A 136 -4.45 -7.71 -2.77
C THR A 136 -3.88 -6.35 -3.16
N VAL A 137 -4.32 -5.76 -4.27
CA VAL A 137 -3.88 -4.40 -4.67
C VAL A 137 -4.18 -3.40 -3.56
N GLN A 138 -5.38 -3.42 -2.98
CA GLN A 138 -5.72 -2.53 -1.86
C GLN A 138 -4.84 -2.76 -0.63
N ASN A 139 -4.48 -4.00 -0.29
CA ASN A 139 -3.55 -4.29 0.82
C ASN A 139 -2.18 -3.61 0.63
N PHE A 140 -1.69 -3.49 -0.61
CA PHE A 140 -0.45 -2.77 -0.89
C PHE A 140 -0.66 -1.26 -0.83
N VAL A 141 -1.67 -0.74 -1.52
CA VAL A 141 -1.79 0.71 -1.70
C VAL A 141 -2.38 1.42 -0.48
N SER A 142 -3.22 0.77 0.33
CA SER A 142 -3.74 1.34 1.58
C SER A 142 -2.63 1.43 2.64
N ALA A 143 -1.83 0.37 2.81
CA ALA A 143 -0.64 0.38 3.65
C ALA A 143 0.39 1.41 3.15
N GLY A 144 0.64 1.44 1.84
CA GLY A 144 1.52 2.42 1.21
C GLY A 144 1.08 3.87 1.44
N THR A 145 -0.23 4.13 1.38
CA THR A 145 -0.82 5.45 1.67
C THR A 145 -0.60 5.86 3.13
N GLY A 146 -0.79 4.94 4.08
CA GLY A 146 -0.53 5.21 5.50
C GLY A 146 0.94 5.56 5.78
N ILE A 147 1.86 4.79 5.18
CA ILE A 147 3.30 5.07 5.28
C ILE A 147 3.64 6.42 4.64
N ALA A 148 3.12 6.71 3.45
CA ALA A 148 3.34 7.99 2.77
C ALA A 148 2.90 9.19 3.62
N VAL A 149 1.70 9.13 4.21
CA VAL A 149 1.19 10.17 5.13
C VAL A 149 2.09 10.31 6.37
N MET A 150 2.57 9.21 6.94
CA MET A 150 3.51 9.26 8.06
C MET A 150 4.82 9.97 7.70
N PHE A 151 5.38 9.70 6.52
CA PHE A 151 6.59 10.40 6.06
C PHE A 151 6.33 11.87 5.75
N ALA A 152 5.19 12.22 5.16
CA ALA A 152 4.80 13.61 4.97
C ALA A 152 4.72 14.35 6.31
N LEU A 153 4.18 13.71 7.36
CA LEU A 153 4.15 14.27 8.71
C LEU A 153 5.55 14.45 9.31
N ILE A 154 6.43 13.44 9.18
CA ILE A 154 7.83 13.52 9.63
C ILE A 154 8.56 14.67 8.93
N ARG A 155 8.39 14.82 7.61
CA ARG A 155 8.98 15.94 6.85
C ARG A 155 8.41 17.28 7.31
N GLY A 156 7.11 17.37 7.58
CA GLY A 156 6.47 18.55 8.13
C GLY A 156 7.03 18.99 9.48
N PHE A 157 7.45 18.05 10.34
CA PHE A 157 8.15 18.37 11.59
C PHE A 157 9.62 18.79 11.38
N ARG A 158 10.31 18.22 10.40
CA ARG A 158 11.72 18.56 10.09
C ARG A 158 11.86 19.91 9.40
N GLN A 159 10.94 20.26 8.51
CA GLN A 159 11.04 21.43 7.63
C GLN A 159 10.22 22.60 8.20
N VAL A 160 10.87 23.45 9.01
CA VAL A 160 10.20 24.58 9.69
C VAL A 160 9.96 25.79 8.76
N LYS A 161 10.53 25.81 7.54
CA LYS A 161 10.45 26.98 6.62
C LYS A 161 10.32 26.65 5.12
N GLU A 162 10.25 25.37 4.73
CA GLU A 162 10.11 24.98 3.32
C GLU A 162 8.63 24.76 2.96
N GLN A 163 8.26 25.01 1.69
CA GLN A 163 6.86 25.00 1.25
C GLN A 163 6.35 23.65 0.73
N GLY A 164 7.08 22.55 0.92
CA GLY A 164 6.75 21.24 0.34
C GLY A 164 6.87 20.08 1.33
N LEU A 165 6.03 19.07 1.20
CA LEU A 165 6.12 17.80 1.94
C LEU A 165 6.65 16.65 1.07
N GLY A 166 7.19 16.97 -0.11
CA GLY A 166 7.44 16.02 -1.19
C GLY A 166 6.20 15.76 -2.05
N SER A 167 6.19 14.63 -2.75
CA SER A 167 5.10 14.21 -3.64
C SER A 167 4.47 12.90 -3.16
N PHE A 168 3.15 12.91 -2.97
CA PHE A 168 2.39 11.70 -2.59
C PHE A 168 2.62 10.54 -3.56
N TRP A 169 2.68 10.84 -4.86
CA TRP A 169 2.86 9.82 -5.90
C TRP A 169 4.23 9.16 -5.83
N VAL A 170 5.27 9.94 -5.54
CA VAL A 170 6.64 9.45 -5.33
C VAL A 170 6.69 8.59 -4.07
N ASP A 171 6.14 9.11 -2.96
CA ASP A 171 6.13 8.41 -1.66
C ASP A 171 5.41 7.06 -1.74
N LEU A 172 4.23 7.03 -2.36
CA LEU A 172 3.47 5.80 -2.57
C LEU A 172 4.22 4.82 -3.46
N THR A 173 4.75 5.28 -4.59
CA THR A 173 5.48 4.43 -5.55
C THR A 173 6.71 3.82 -4.88
N ARG A 174 7.50 4.61 -4.17
CA ARG A 174 8.70 4.14 -3.48
C ARG A 174 8.36 3.15 -2.38
N THR A 175 7.33 3.44 -1.59
CA THR A 175 6.89 2.53 -0.52
C THR A 175 6.47 1.17 -1.09
N VAL A 176 5.65 1.16 -2.15
CA VAL A 176 5.21 -0.09 -2.77
C VAL A 176 6.38 -0.85 -3.40
N LEU A 177 7.18 -0.18 -4.23
CA LEU A 177 8.23 -0.84 -5.01
C LEU A 177 9.42 -1.29 -4.16
N TYR A 178 9.90 -0.45 -3.23
CA TYR A 178 11.13 -0.74 -2.48
C TYR A 178 10.89 -1.41 -1.13
N VAL A 179 9.70 -1.25 -0.53
CA VAL A 179 9.41 -1.79 0.81
C VAL A 179 8.45 -2.96 0.73
N LEU A 180 7.23 -2.72 0.24
CA LEU A 180 6.16 -3.72 0.34
C LEU A 180 6.37 -4.91 -0.60
N ILE A 181 6.70 -4.68 -1.87
CA ILE A 181 6.90 -5.78 -2.84
C ILE A 181 8.06 -6.70 -2.43
N PRO A 182 9.28 -6.20 -2.15
CA PRO A 182 10.40 -7.07 -1.80
C PRO A 182 10.15 -7.84 -0.50
N LEU A 183 9.57 -7.18 0.51
CA LEU A 183 9.26 -7.81 1.79
C LEU A 183 8.21 -8.91 1.63
N ASN A 184 7.09 -8.61 0.95
CA ASN A 184 6.03 -9.58 0.72
C ASN A 184 6.47 -10.73 -0.20
N LEU A 185 7.41 -10.50 -1.13
CA LEU A 185 7.96 -11.57 -1.96
C LEU A 185 8.78 -12.55 -1.12
N VAL A 186 9.63 -12.06 -0.20
CA VAL A 186 10.40 -12.92 0.72
C VAL A 186 9.46 -13.73 1.60
N PHE A 187 8.46 -13.09 2.22
CA PHE A 187 7.50 -13.80 3.06
C PHE A 187 6.64 -14.79 2.27
N GLY A 188 6.21 -14.43 1.07
CA GLY A 188 5.42 -15.31 0.20
C GLY A 188 6.17 -16.54 -0.30
N ILE A 189 7.51 -16.52 -0.32
CA ILE A 189 8.33 -17.70 -0.64
C ILE A 189 8.57 -18.57 0.60
N CYS A 190 8.62 -17.97 1.79
CA CYS A 190 8.87 -18.67 3.05
C CYS A 190 7.64 -19.41 3.60
N LEU A 191 6.43 -18.98 3.23
CA LEU A 191 5.15 -19.57 3.63
C LEU A 191 4.73 -20.70 2.68
#